data_AF-A0A964BTM7-F1
#
_entry.id   AF-A0A964BTM7-F1
#
_cell.length_a   1.000
_cell.length_b   1.000
_cell.length_c   1.000
_cell.angle_alpha   90.00
_cell.angle_beta   90.00
_cell.angle_gamma   90.00
#
_symmetry.space_group_name_H-M   'P 1'
#
loop_
_entity.id
_entity.type
_entity.pdbx_description
1 polymer ?
#
loop_
_entity_poly.entity_id
_entity_poly.type
_entity_poly.pdbx_seq_one_letter_code
_entity_poly.pdbx_strand_id
1 'polypeptide(L)'
;MTDPAEKLRAELERLEQKKKKVQTDLLQAKAKLKERERKNRTRRLIELGGLVEIAGLSDVNRGALLGAMLEISPILDDQTTYQNLKHKGEVILHERSRRKHTLRPPAQGD
;
A
#
# COMPACT_ATOMS: atom_id res chain seq x y z
N MET A 1 -14.70 39.83 42.46
CA MET A 1 -14.42 38.37 42.54
C MET A 1 -15.33 37.70 41.54
N THR A 2 -14.80 37.08 40.47
CA THR A 2 -15.62 36.38 39.46
C THR A 2 -16.48 35.30 40.08
N ASP A 3 -17.77 35.30 39.73
CA ASP A 3 -18.80 34.35 40.17
C ASP A 3 -18.36 32.90 39.87
N PRO A 4 -18.38 31.99 40.85
CA PRO A 4 -18.14 30.56 40.63
C PRO A 4 -18.92 29.96 39.45
N ALA A 5 -20.15 30.45 39.19
CA ALA A 5 -20.96 29.98 38.08
C ALA A 5 -20.40 30.40 36.70
N GLU A 6 -19.83 31.59 36.58
CA GLU A 6 -19.21 32.06 35.34
C GLU A 6 -17.92 31.29 35.02
N LYS A 7 -17.10 31.00 36.05
CA LYS A 7 -15.90 30.18 35.88
C LYS A 7 -16.25 28.76 35.40
N LEU A 8 -17.29 28.16 35.99
CA LEU A 8 -17.76 26.83 35.59
C LEU A 8 -18.26 26.83 34.14
N ARG A 9 -19.01 27.86 33.72
CA ARG A 9 -19.47 27.99 32.33
C ARG A 9 -18.32 28.13 31.34
N ALA A 10 -17.34 28.97 31.64
CA ALA A 10 -16.15 29.15 30.79
C ALA A 10 -15.32 27.86 30.67
N GLU A 11 -15.25 27.08 31.75
CA GLU A 11 -14.57 25.79 31.74
C GLU A 11 -15.33 24.73 30.92
N LEU A 12 -16.65 24.67 31.04
CA LEU A 12 -17.50 23.81 30.21
C LEU A 12 -17.36 24.15 28.72
N GLU A 13 -17.41 25.43 28.36
CA GLU A 13 -17.25 25.86 26.97
C GLU A 13 -15.86 25.48 26.43
N ARG A 14 -14.80 25.67 27.23
CA ARG A 14 -13.45 25.26 26.86
C ARG A 14 -13.34 23.75 26.67
N LEU A 15 -13.99 22.95 27.52
CA LEU A 15 -14.01 21.49 27.39
C LEU A 15 -14.78 21.04 26.15
N GLU A 16 -15.91 21.67 25.83
CA GLU A 16 -16.65 21.40 24.61
C GLU A 16 -15.85 21.72 23.35
N GLN A 17 -15.17 22.87 23.31
CA GLN A 17 -14.30 23.25 22.20
C GLN A 17 -13.15 22.24 22.03
N LYS A 18 -12.51 21.81 23.14
CA LYS A 18 -11.48 20.75 23.10
C LYS A 18 -12.04 19.43 22.57
N LYS A 19 -13.22 19.01 23.03
CA LYS A 19 -13.88 17.77 22.58
C LYS A 19 -14.18 17.82 21.09
N LYS A 20 -14.75 18.93 20.60
CA LYS A 20 -15.02 19.14 19.16
C LYS A 20 -13.73 19.04 18.34
N LYS A 21 -12.66 19.71 18.78
CA LYS A 21 -11.36 19.65 18.11
C LYS A 21 -10.78 18.23 18.05
N VAL A 22 -10.79 17.51 19.18
CA VAL A 22 -10.32 16.11 19.21
C VAL A 22 -11.16 15.23 18.30
N GLN A 23 -12.48 15.42 18.25
CA GLN A 23 -13.36 14.68 17.35
C GLN A 23 -13.06 14.98 15.88
N THR A 24 -12.86 16.24 15.50
CA THR A 24 -12.51 16.60 14.13
C THR A 24 -11.15 16.02 13.73
N ASP A 25 -10.16 16.10 14.61
CA ASP A 25 -8.81 15.57 14.37
C ASP A 25 -8.86 14.04 14.20
N LEU A 26 -9.68 13.35 15.01
CA LEU A 26 -9.88 11.90 14.90
C LEU A 26 -10.53 11.52 13.56
N LEU A 27 -11.55 12.26 13.12
CA LEU A 27 -12.20 12.01 11.83
C LEU A 27 -11.22 12.21 10.66
N GLN A 28 -10.42 13.27 10.70
CA GLN A 28 -9.39 13.53 9.70
C GLN A 28 -8.30 12.46 9.71
N ALA A 29 -7.83 12.03 10.88
CA ALA A 29 -6.84 10.97 11.01
C ALA A 29 -7.38 9.65 10.42
N LYS A 30 -8.63 9.27 10.73
CA LYS A 30 -9.28 8.08 10.17
C LYS A 30 -9.42 8.18 8.64
N ALA A 31 -9.80 9.34 8.11
CA ALA A 31 -9.89 9.55 6.67
C ALA A 31 -8.52 9.39 5.99
N LYS A 32 -7.46 9.97 6.54
CA LYS A 32 -6.08 9.84 6.05
C LYS A 32 -5.59 8.39 6.10
N LEU A 33 -5.89 7.65 7.15
CA LEU A 33 -5.55 6.23 7.25
C LEU A 33 -6.23 5.41 6.17
N LYS A 34 -7.55 5.59 5.99
CA LYS A 34 -8.31 4.91 4.94
C LYS A 34 -7.80 5.22 3.53
N GLU A 35 -7.41 6.48 3.28
CA GLU A 35 -6.82 6.86 2.00
C GLU A 35 -5.47 6.18 1.76
N ARG A 36 -4.60 6.13 2.78
CA ARG A 36 -3.31 5.43 2.72
C ARG A 36 -3.50 3.93 2.44
N GLU A 37 -4.45 3.28 3.13
CA GLU A 37 -4.78 1.87 2.90
C GLU A 37 -5.23 1.63 1.46
N ARG A 38 -6.08 2.50 0.90
CA ARG A 38 -6.50 2.40 -0.50
C ARG A 38 -5.33 2.55 -1.45
N LYS A 39 -4.46 3.54 -1.25
CA LYS A 39 -3.26 3.75 -2.07
C LYS A 39 -2.33 2.53 -2.03
N ASN A 40 -2.08 2.00 -0.84
CA ASN A 40 -1.26 0.80 -0.67
C ASN A 40 -1.88 -0.42 -1.35
N ARG A 41 -3.19 -0.61 -1.21
CA ARG A 41 -3.93 -1.70 -1.87
C ARG A 41 -3.84 -1.59 -3.38
N THR A 42 -4.13 -0.41 -3.95
CA THR A 42 -4.04 -0.17 -5.39
C THR A 42 -2.62 -0.42 -5.90
N ARG A 43 -1.60 0.10 -5.20
CA ARG A 43 -0.20 -0.14 -5.55
C ARG A 43 0.14 -1.63 -5.58
N ARG A 44 -0.26 -2.39 -4.55
CA ARG A 44 -0.05 -3.84 -4.50
C ARG A 44 -0.72 -4.56 -5.66
N LEU A 45 -1.95 -4.18 -6.03
CA LEU A 45 -2.66 -4.77 -7.17
C LEU A 45 -1.96 -4.47 -8.50
N ILE A 46 -1.45 -3.24 -8.67
CA ILE A 46 -0.67 -2.86 -9.86
C ILE A 46 0.63 -3.67 -9.93
N GLU A 47 1.34 -3.82 -8.81
CA GLU A 47 2.56 -4.62 -8.74
C GLU A 47 2.29 -6.09 -9.11
N LEU A 48 1.23 -6.70 -8.56
CA LEU A 48 0.81 -8.05 -8.91
C LEU A 48 0.45 -8.18 -10.40
N GLY A 49 -0.32 -7.23 -10.96
CA GLY A 49 -0.63 -7.21 -12.39
C GLY A 49 0.62 -7.08 -13.25
N GLY A 50 1.58 -6.26 -12.85
CA GLY A 50 2.87 -6.14 -13.51
C GLY A 50 3.69 -7.44 -13.49
N LEU A 51 3.58 -8.26 -12.44
CA LEU A 51 4.21 -9.59 -12.41
C LEU A 51 3.58 -10.56 -13.42
N VAL A 52 2.25 -10.52 -13.56
CA VAL A 52 1.52 -11.31 -14.58
C VAL A 52 1.97 -10.92 -16.00
N GLU A 53 2.12 -9.62 -16.26
CA GLU A 53 2.63 -9.11 -17.53
C GLU A 53 4.08 -9.56 -17.80
N ILE A 54 4.97 -9.45 -16.80
CA ILE A 54 6.36 -9.90 -16.90
C ILE A 54 6.44 -11.40 -17.19
N ALA A 55 5.53 -12.20 -16.61
CA ALA A 55 5.45 -13.63 -16.85
C ALA A 55 4.84 -14.01 -18.21
N GLY A 56 4.37 -13.04 -19.01
CA GLY A 56 3.74 -13.29 -20.30
C GLY A 56 2.33 -13.91 -20.18
N LEU A 57 1.66 -13.70 -19.04
CA LEU A 57 0.37 -14.32 -18.73
C LEU A 57 -0.83 -13.37 -18.91
N SER A 58 -0.63 -12.19 -19.51
CA SER A 58 -1.67 -11.16 -19.65
C SER A 58 -2.89 -11.60 -20.45
N ASP A 59 -2.70 -12.47 -21.44
CA ASP A 59 -3.78 -12.96 -22.31
C ASP A 59 -4.40 -14.27 -21.83
N VAL A 60 -3.91 -14.82 -20.72
CA VAL A 60 -4.42 -16.07 -20.15
C VAL A 60 -5.79 -15.84 -19.53
N ASN A 61 -6.71 -16.79 -19.74
CA ASN A 61 -8.03 -16.74 -19.12
C ASN A 61 -7.92 -16.61 -17.59
N ARG A 62 -8.69 -15.69 -17.00
CA ARG A 62 -8.67 -15.41 -15.55
C ARG A 62 -8.85 -16.66 -14.67
N GLY A 63 -9.66 -17.62 -15.10
CA GLY A 63 -9.90 -18.88 -14.38
C GLY A 63 -8.71 -19.82 -14.46
N ALA A 64 -8.06 -19.91 -15.62
CA ALA A 64 -6.84 -20.69 -15.79
C ALA A 64 -5.67 -20.10 -15.00
N LEU A 65 -5.51 -18.77 -15.03
CA LEU A 65 -4.50 -18.08 -14.22
C LEU A 65 -4.71 -18.32 -12.73
N LEU A 66 -5.95 -18.18 -12.25
CA LEU A 66 -6.28 -18.47 -10.85
C LEU A 66 -6.01 -19.95 -10.51
N GLY A 67 -6.39 -20.88 -11.38
CA GLY A 67 -6.12 -22.30 -11.21
C GLY A 67 -4.63 -22.58 -11.05
N ALA A 68 -3.79 -22.03 -11.94
CA ALA A 68 -2.34 -22.17 -11.84
C ALA A 68 -1.77 -21.60 -10.54
N MET A 69 -2.28 -20.46 -10.08
CA MET A 69 -1.85 -19.86 -8.80
C MET A 69 -2.26 -20.73 -7.60
N LEU A 70 -3.44 -21.36 -7.65
CA LEU A 70 -3.91 -22.28 -6.61
C LEU A 70 -3.07 -23.57 -6.56
N GLU A 71 -2.66 -24.10 -7.71
CA GLU A 71 -1.74 -25.25 -7.79
C GLU A 71 -0.36 -24.92 -7.20
N ILE A 72 0.14 -23.70 -7.42
CA ILE A 72 1.44 -23.27 -6.90
C ILE A 72 1.38 -22.97 -5.39
N SER A 73 0.25 -22.47 -4.88
CA SER A 73 0.11 -22.04 -3.48
C SER A 73 0.59 -23.07 -2.44
N PRO A 74 0.19 -24.35 -2.47
CA PRO A 74 0.65 -25.33 -1.47
C PRO A 74 2.14 -25.68 -1.65
N ILE A 75 2.68 -25.56 -2.86
CA ILE A 75 4.10 -25.86 -3.14
C ILE A 75 5.00 -24.78 -2.53
N LEU A 76 4.49 -23.56 -2.37
CA LEU A 76 5.22 -22.46 -1.72
C LEU A 76 5.39 -22.64 -0.20
N ASP A 77 4.69 -23.59 0.42
CA ASP A 77 4.91 -23.93 1.83
C ASP A 77 6.23 -24.69 2.04
N ASP A 78 6.76 -25.34 0.99
CA ASP A 78 8.11 -25.88 1.01
C ASP A 78 9.15 -24.77 0.90
N GLN A 79 9.93 -24.59 1.97
CA GLN A 79 10.92 -23.52 2.07
C GLN A 79 11.95 -23.56 0.94
N THR A 80 12.38 -24.75 0.51
CA THR A 80 13.37 -24.88 -0.56
C THR A 80 12.81 -24.42 -1.89
N THR A 81 11.61 -24.88 -2.23
CA THR A 81 10.90 -24.49 -3.44
C THR A 81 10.59 -22.99 -3.43
N TYR A 82 10.15 -22.45 -2.31
CA TYR A 82 9.94 -21.02 -2.14
C TYR A 82 11.21 -20.21 -2.44
N GLN A 83 12.35 -20.57 -1.85
CA GLN A 83 13.61 -19.85 -2.08
C GLN A 83 14.07 -19.95 -3.54
N ASN A 84 13.94 -21.11 -4.17
CA ASN A 84 14.31 -21.31 -5.57
C ASN A 84 13.46 -20.43 -6.51
N LEU A 85 12.14 -20.42 -6.31
CA LEU A 85 11.21 -19.62 -7.09
C LEU A 85 11.41 -18.12 -6.85
N LYS A 86 11.63 -17.72 -5.60
CA LYS A 86 11.97 -16.35 -5.22
C LYS A 86 13.24 -15.89 -5.94
N HIS A 87 14.32 -16.67 -5.87
CA HIS A 87 15.59 -16.33 -6.51
C HIS A 87 15.42 -16.15 -8.02
N LYS A 88 14.72 -17.08 -8.69
CA LYS A 88 14.40 -16.97 -10.11
C LYS A 88 13.66 -15.67 -10.45
N GLY A 89 12.67 -15.30 -9.64
CA GLY A 89 11.92 -14.05 -9.81
C GLY A 89 12.79 -12.81 -9.60
N GLU A 90 13.62 -12.79 -8.57
CA GLU A 90 14.52 -11.66 -8.25
C GLU A 90 15.54 -11.40 -9.37
N VAL A 91 16.10 -12.44 -9.97
CA VAL A 91 17.00 -12.33 -11.14
C VAL A 91 16.31 -11.59 -12.29
N ILE A 92 15.11 -12.01 -12.68
CA ILE A 92 14.34 -11.39 -13.77
C ILE A 92 14.00 -9.92 -13.44
N LEU A 93 13.56 -9.65 -12.20
CA LEU A 93 13.22 -8.29 -11.77
C LEU A 93 14.43 -7.36 -11.78
N HIS A 94 15.60 -7.85 -11.35
CA HIS A 94 16.85 -7.11 -11.35
C HIS A 94 17.35 -6.82 -12.77
N GLU A 95 17.28 -7.78 -13.69
CA GLU A 95 17.60 -7.53 -15.09
C GLU A 95 16.71 -6.45 -15.71
N ARG A 96 15.40 -6.50 -15.41
CA ARG A 96 14.45 -5.51 -15.91
C ARG A 96 14.69 -4.11 -15.35
N SER A 97 15.04 -4.00 -14.06
CA SER A 97 15.36 -2.71 -13.46
C SER A 97 16.63 -2.10 -14.05
N ARG A 98 17.65 -2.93 -14.32
CA ARG A 98 18.88 -2.51 -15.01
C ARG A 98 18.61 -2.02 -16.43
N ARG A 99 17.82 -2.76 -17.23
CA ARG A 99 17.45 -2.33 -18.60
C ARG A 99 16.72 -0.98 -18.60
N LYS A 100 15.79 -0.77 -17.66
CA LYS A 100 15.10 0.52 -17.52
C LYS A 100 16.05 1.66 -17.14
N HIS A 101 17.06 1.39 -16.31
CA HIS A 101 18.05 2.38 -15.92
C HIS A 101 18.99 2.75 -17.08
N THR A 102 19.43 1.78 -17.89
CA THR A 102 20.32 2.03 -19.04
C THR A 102 19.62 2.74 -20.19
N LEU A 103 18.29 2.64 -20.29
CA LEU A 103 17.47 3.31 -21.31
C LEU A 103 17.05 4.74 -20.92
N ARG A 104 17.35 5.20 -19.70
CA ARG A 104 17.12 6.59 -19.31
C ARG A 104 18.30 7.42 -19.82
N PRO A 105 18.11 8.42 -20.71
CA PRO A 105 19.20 9.29 -21.13
C PRO A 105 19.80 9.98 -19.90
N PRO A 106 21.12 10.26 -19.86
CA PRO A 106 21.69 11.08 -18.82
C PRO A 106 20.91 12.40 -18.77
N ALA A 107 20.49 12.80 -17.58
CA ALA A 107 19.89 14.11 -17.39
C ALA A 107 20.87 15.13 -17.95
N GLN A 108 20.47 15.82 -19.03
CA GLN A 108 21.18 16.98 -19.51
C GLN A 108 21.09 17.98 -18.36
N GLY A 109 22.22 18.21 -17.69
CA GLY A 109 22.32 19.23 -16.65
C GLY A 109 22.16 20.59 -17.30
N ASP A 110 21.33 21.42 -16.68
CA ASP A 110 21.23 22.87 -16.95
C ASP A 110 22.57 23.58 -16.65
#